data_AF-A0A3C1EI01-F1
#
_entry.id   AF-A0A3C1EI01-F1
#
_cell.length_a   1.000
_cell.length_b   1.000
_cell.length_c   1.000
_cell.angle_alpha   90.00
_cell.angle_beta   90.00
_cell.angle_gamma   90.00
#
_symmetry.space_group_name_H-M   'P 1'
#
loop_
_entity.id
_entity.type
_entity.pdbx_description
1 polymer ?
#
loop_
_entity_poly.entity_id
_entity_poly.type
_entity_poly.pdbx_seq_one_letter_code
_entity_poly.pdbx_strand_id
1 'polypeptide(L)'
;FWFQLLSDIVPNHMISIDVDAFPPAARAHAETLRGRSMLCRKAKPFPVECVVRGYLSGSGWAEYQEKGEVCGIPLPGGLRESDRLPEPVFTPATKEEKGRHDENISFERMAQLVGMETAEKVRSIVLGLYNKAAAYALGKGIIIADTKFELGTADGRLILIDEALTPDSSRFWPAGEWKPGGPQKSFDKQFVRDYLLTLPWNKTAPGPRLPADVVEKTALKYREALKILTGKDIE
;
A
#
# COMPACT_ATOMS: atom_id res chain seq x y z
N PHE A 1 13.82 3.13 -2.93
CA PHE A 1 13.39 4.53 -3.15
C PHE A 1 12.59 5.06 -1.96
N TRP A 2 11.35 4.59 -1.72
CA TRP A 2 10.49 5.15 -0.67
C TRP A 2 11.08 5.11 0.74
N PHE A 3 11.72 4.01 1.13
CA PHE A 3 12.41 3.93 2.43
C PHE A 3 13.46 5.02 2.64
N GLN A 4 14.13 5.47 1.57
CA GLN A 4 15.09 6.56 1.64
C GLN A 4 14.39 7.93 1.68
N LEU A 5 13.33 8.12 0.89
CA LEU A 5 12.59 9.39 0.86
C LEU A 5 11.89 9.68 2.20
N LEU A 6 11.49 8.63 2.92
CA LEU A 6 10.67 8.70 4.14
C LEU A 6 11.47 8.46 5.43
N SER A 7 12.80 8.32 5.35
CA SER A 7 13.64 7.93 6.49
C SER A 7 13.71 8.97 7.62
N ASP A 8 13.31 10.21 7.35
CA ASP A 8 13.22 11.30 8.31
C ASP A 8 11.96 11.24 9.19
N ILE A 9 10.96 10.45 8.81
CA ILE A 9 9.69 10.30 9.56
C ILE A 9 9.79 9.15 10.57
N VAL A 10 10.27 7.99 10.10
CA VAL A 10 10.40 6.78 10.93
C VAL A 10 11.55 5.93 10.41
N PRO A 11 12.33 5.25 11.28
CA PRO A 11 13.28 4.25 10.83
C PRO A 11 12.55 3.10 10.12
N ASN A 12 13.26 2.39 9.23
CA ASN A 12 12.69 1.26 8.51
C ASN A 12 13.58 0.02 8.63
N HIS A 13 13.03 -1.13 8.23
CA HIS A 13 13.73 -2.40 8.36
C HIS A 13 14.82 -2.64 7.30
N MET A 14 14.93 -1.83 6.24
CA MET A 14 15.80 -2.13 5.10
C MET A 14 17.25 -1.83 5.47
N ILE A 15 18.10 -2.88 5.42
CA ILE A 15 19.53 -2.79 5.71
C ILE A 15 20.31 -2.61 4.41
N SER A 16 20.02 -3.44 3.40
CA SER A 16 20.69 -3.38 2.10
C SER A 16 19.83 -4.00 1.00
N ILE A 17 19.99 -3.49 -0.22
CA ILE A 17 19.52 -4.12 -1.46
C ILE A 17 20.69 -4.67 -2.30
N ASP A 18 21.93 -4.44 -1.86
CA ASP A 18 23.13 -5.02 -2.46
C ASP A 18 23.29 -6.46 -1.98
N VAL A 19 23.08 -7.39 -2.90
CA VAL A 19 23.18 -8.83 -2.65
C VAL A 19 24.59 -9.24 -2.22
N ASP A 20 25.63 -8.51 -2.64
CA ASP A 20 27.00 -8.84 -2.28
C ASP A 20 27.30 -8.57 -0.79
N ALA A 21 26.47 -7.75 -0.15
CA ALA A 21 26.44 -7.51 1.29
C ALA A 21 25.56 -8.50 2.09
N PHE A 22 24.89 -9.45 1.44
CA PHE A 22 24.01 -10.41 2.13
C PHE A 22 24.81 -11.50 2.88
N PRO A 23 24.19 -12.20 3.85
CA PRO A 23 24.82 -13.36 4.50
C PRO A 23 25.25 -14.42 3.48
N PRO A 24 26.34 -15.20 3.74
CA PRO A 24 26.87 -16.18 2.80
C PRO A 24 25.84 -17.16 2.22
N ALA A 25 24.90 -17.63 3.06
CA ALA A 25 23.84 -18.55 2.62
C ALA A 25 22.90 -17.93 1.56
N ALA A 26 22.64 -16.63 1.64
CA ALA A 26 21.84 -15.93 0.63
C ALA A 26 22.67 -15.60 -0.62
N ARG A 27 23.95 -15.26 -0.47
CA ARG A 27 24.85 -15.00 -1.60
C ARG A 27 25.05 -16.20 -2.53
N ALA A 28 24.89 -17.42 -2.02
CA ALA A 28 24.87 -18.63 -2.83
C ALA A 28 23.74 -18.64 -3.88
N HIS A 29 22.73 -17.77 -3.73
CA HIS A 29 21.60 -17.59 -4.63
C HIS A 29 21.60 -16.20 -5.29
N ALA A 30 22.76 -15.57 -5.45
CA ALA A 30 22.83 -14.17 -5.87
C ALA A 30 22.11 -13.86 -7.19
N GLU A 31 22.20 -14.75 -8.17
CA GLU A 31 21.55 -14.58 -9.48
C GLU A 31 20.01 -14.48 -9.38
N THR A 32 19.39 -15.20 -8.45
CA THR A 32 17.93 -15.18 -8.29
C THR A 32 17.44 -14.07 -7.37
N LEU A 33 18.30 -13.54 -6.49
CA LEU A 33 17.95 -12.50 -5.53
C LEU A 33 18.20 -11.07 -6.06
N ARG A 34 19.16 -10.88 -6.97
CA ARG A 34 19.57 -9.56 -7.46
C ARG A 34 18.39 -8.80 -8.09
N GLY A 35 18.25 -7.53 -7.73
CA GLY A 35 17.19 -6.64 -8.22
C GLY A 35 15.79 -6.89 -7.62
N ARG A 36 15.60 -7.92 -6.80
CA ARG A 36 14.28 -8.31 -6.27
C ARG A 36 14.27 -8.76 -4.82
N SER A 37 15.33 -8.45 -4.07
CA SER A 37 15.48 -8.85 -2.67
C SER A 37 16.06 -7.74 -1.83
N MET A 38 15.69 -7.73 -0.56
CA MET A 38 16.19 -6.80 0.44
C MET A 38 16.64 -7.59 1.67
N LEU A 39 17.80 -7.25 2.20
CA LEU A 39 18.23 -7.66 3.53
C LEU A 39 17.54 -6.75 4.54
N CYS A 40 16.71 -7.33 5.40
CA CYS A 40 15.95 -6.58 6.38
C CYS A 40 16.27 -6.97 7.82
N ARG A 41 16.14 -6.00 8.71
CA ARG A 41 16.11 -6.23 10.15
C ARG A 41 14.83 -6.97 10.51
N LYS A 42 14.95 -8.09 11.22
CA LYS A 42 13.80 -8.84 11.70
C LYS A 42 13.06 -8.00 12.75
N ALA A 43 11.78 -7.75 12.51
CA ALA A 43 10.90 -7.01 13.40
C ALA A 43 9.82 -7.91 14.00
N LYS A 44 9.21 -7.47 15.10
CA LYS A 44 7.92 -7.99 15.58
C LYS A 44 6.80 -7.14 14.97
N PRO A 45 6.07 -7.63 13.95
CA PRO A 45 5.01 -6.87 13.30
C PRO A 45 3.84 -6.64 14.27
N PHE A 46 3.14 -5.52 14.09
CA PHE A 46 1.82 -5.36 14.71
C PHE A 46 0.76 -6.16 13.94
N PRO A 47 -0.30 -6.64 14.62
CA PRO A 47 -1.36 -7.42 14.00
C PRO A 47 -2.38 -6.52 13.27
N VAL A 48 -1.92 -5.47 12.60
CA VAL A 48 -2.76 -4.40 12.04
C VAL A 48 -2.18 -3.93 10.72
N GLU A 49 -3.02 -3.90 9.69
CA GLU A 49 -2.74 -3.21 8.45
C GLU A 49 -3.04 -1.72 8.63
N CYS A 50 -2.02 -0.87 8.41
CA CYS A 50 -2.15 0.55 8.62
C CYS A 50 -2.52 1.27 7.32
N VAL A 51 -3.80 1.26 6.95
CA VAL A 51 -4.28 1.90 5.72
C VAL A 51 -4.52 3.39 5.95
N VAL A 52 -4.01 4.22 5.04
CA VAL A 52 -4.30 5.66 4.99
C VAL A 52 -4.94 5.99 3.66
N ARG A 53 -6.00 6.80 3.70
CA ARG A 53 -6.79 7.18 2.53
C ARG A 53 -6.81 8.70 2.40
N GLY A 54 -6.44 9.23 1.24
CA GLY A 54 -6.71 10.63 0.88
C GLY A 54 -7.83 10.77 -0.15
N TYR A 55 -8.27 9.67 -0.74
CA TYR A 55 -9.39 9.62 -1.67
C TYR A 55 -10.30 8.45 -1.31
N LEU A 56 -11.60 8.61 -1.58
CA LEU A 56 -12.62 7.65 -1.19
C LEU A 56 -12.84 6.61 -2.28
N SER A 57 -12.27 5.42 -2.13
CA SER A 57 -12.37 4.33 -3.12
C SER A 57 -12.33 2.96 -2.45
N GLY A 58 -12.71 1.91 -3.19
CA GLY A 58 -12.62 0.52 -2.72
C GLY A 58 -13.47 0.27 -1.47
N SER A 59 -12.93 -0.47 -0.49
CA SER A 59 -13.67 -0.80 0.75
C SER A 59 -14.12 0.43 1.53
N GLY A 60 -13.34 1.51 1.54
CA GLY A 60 -13.75 2.77 2.18
C GLY A 60 -14.95 3.43 1.50
N TRP A 61 -15.03 3.37 0.16
CA TRP A 61 -16.21 3.85 -0.56
C TRP A 61 -17.45 3.00 -0.24
N ALA A 62 -17.31 1.67 -0.25
CA ALA A 62 -18.42 0.77 0.07
C ALA A 62 -18.98 1.00 1.49
N GLU A 63 -18.12 1.16 2.49
CA GLU A 63 -18.53 1.44 3.87
C GLU A 63 -19.20 2.83 4.00
N TYR A 64 -18.66 3.85 3.33
CA TYR A 64 -19.26 5.18 3.32
C TYR A 64 -20.64 5.20 2.68
N GLN A 65 -20.86 4.43 1.60
CA GLN A 65 -22.19 4.33 0.97
C GLN A 65 -23.23 3.73 1.92
N GLU A 66 -22.82 2.81 2.79
CA GLU A 66 -23.71 2.15 3.75
C GLU A 66 -23.97 3.02 4.99
N LYS A 67 -22.94 3.68 5.53
CA LYS A 67 -22.98 4.27 6.87
C LYS A 67 -22.65 5.77 6.94
N GLY A 68 -22.11 6.35 5.87
CA GLY A 68 -21.59 7.73 5.88
C GLY A 68 -20.26 7.90 6.64
N GLU A 69 -19.59 6.80 6.97
CA GLU A 69 -18.34 6.76 7.71
C GLU A 69 -17.38 5.70 7.15
N VAL A 70 -16.12 5.73 7.57
CA VAL A 70 -15.13 4.67 7.29
C VAL A 70 -14.35 4.36 8.56
N CYS A 71 -14.31 3.10 8.99
CA CYS A 71 -13.69 2.68 10.25
C CYS A 71 -14.22 3.47 11.48
N GLY A 72 -15.51 3.84 11.47
CA GLY A 72 -16.13 4.67 12.51
C GLY A 72 -15.78 6.16 12.45
N ILE A 73 -15.12 6.62 11.38
CA ILE A 73 -14.80 8.04 11.16
C ILE A 73 -15.89 8.65 10.27
N PRO A 74 -16.74 9.56 10.80
CA PRO A 74 -17.76 10.22 10.00
C PRO A 74 -17.12 11.06 8.89
N LEU A 75 -17.62 10.92 7.67
CA LEU A 75 -17.17 11.71 6.52
C LEU A 75 -18.25 12.72 6.11
N PRO A 76 -17.89 13.83 5.43
CA PRO A 76 -18.87 14.78 4.90
C PRO A 76 -19.91 14.09 4.01
N GLY A 77 -21.16 14.58 4.05
CA GLY A 77 -22.21 14.11 3.15
C GLY A 77 -21.97 14.53 1.70
N GLY A 78 -22.49 13.73 0.75
CA GLY A 78 -22.47 14.06 -0.68
C GLY A 78 -21.16 13.73 -1.40
N LEU A 79 -20.25 12.98 -0.76
CA LEU A 79 -19.06 12.48 -1.45
C LEU A 79 -19.46 11.42 -2.48
N ARG A 80 -18.71 11.39 -3.58
CA ARG A 80 -18.83 10.43 -4.67
C ARG A 80 -17.61 9.54 -4.70
N GLU A 81 -17.70 8.42 -5.41
CA GLU A 81 -16.55 7.54 -5.61
C GLU A 81 -15.36 8.32 -6.20
N SER A 82 -14.19 8.10 -5.63
CA SER A 82 -12.92 8.74 -5.96
C SER A 82 -12.84 10.25 -5.68
N ASP A 83 -13.78 10.82 -4.90
CA ASP A 83 -13.61 12.17 -4.37
C ASP A 83 -12.39 12.22 -3.43
N ARG A 84 -11.71 13.37 -3.44
CA ARG A 84 -10.64 13.68 -2.50
C ARG A 84 -11.27 13.97 -1.13
N LEU A 85 -10.72 13.36 -0.08
CA LEU A 85 -11.13 13.65 1.29
C LEU A 85 -10.62 15.03 1.73
N PRO A 86 -11.33 15.74 2.62
CA PRO A 86 -10.86 17.02 3.15
C PRO A 86 -9.48 16.91 3.78
N GLU A 87 -9.25 15.83 4.52
CA GLU A 87 -7.98 15.44 5.10
C GLU A 87 -7.79 13.93 4.95
N PRO A 88 -6.54 13.43 4.83
CA PRO A 88 -6.31 12.01 4.83
C PRO A 88 -6.70 11.36 6.16
N VAL A 89 -7.36 10.21 6.08
CA VAL A 89 -7.84 9.47 7.24
C VAL A 89 -7.07 8.18 7.43
N PHE A 90 -6.83 7.83 8.69
CA PHE A 90 -6.24 6.55 9.07
C PHE A 90 -7.33 5.52 9.35
N THR A 91 -7.36 4.44 8.56
CA THR A 91 -8.42 3.43 8.58
C THR A 91 -7.80 2.05 8.81
N PRO A 92 -7.50 1.65 10.06
CA PRO A 92 -6.81 0.39 10.32
C PRO A 92 -7.67 -0.82 9.96
N ALA A 93 -7.01 -1.93 9.61
CA ALA A 93 -7.65 -3.23 9.44
C ALA A 93 -6.90 -4.32 10.22
N THR A 94 -7.58 -5.38 10.65
CA THR A 94 -6.91 -6.56 11.24
C THR A 94 -6.12 -7.29 10.19
N LYS A 95 -5.00 -7.90 10.62
CA LYS A 95 -4.22 -8.81 9.77
C LYS A 95 -4.68 -10.25 10.05
N GLU A 96 -5.59 -10.75 9.23
CA GLU A 96 -6.17 -12.08 9.44
C GLU A 96 -5.29 -13.21 8.86
N GLU A 97 -5.49 -14.44 9.35
CA GLU A 97 -4.77 -15.61 8.83
C GLU A 97 -5.16 -15.95 7.38
N LYS A 98 -4.26 -16.66 6.67
CA LYS A 98 -4.45 -17.05 5.27
C LYS A 98 -5.80 -17.74 5.06
N GLY A 99 -6.69 -17.07 4.31
CA GLY A 99 -8.02 -17.58 3.93
C GLY A 99 -9.18 -16.73 4.44
N ARG A 100 -8.92 -15.72 5.29
CA ARG A 100 -9.89 -14.70 5.69
C ARG A 100 -9.54 -13.34 5.07
N HIS A 101 -10.56 -12.50 4.89
CA HIS A 101 -10.37 -11.12 4.43
C HIS A 101 -10.03 -10.23 5.63
N ASP A 102 -9.11 -9.29 5.43
CA ASP A 102 -8.80 -8.27 6.43
C ASP A 102 -10.05 -7.44 6.73
N GLU A 103 -10.32 -7.19 8.01
CA GLU A 103 -11.51 -6.49 8.48
C GLU A 103 -11.14 -5.07 8.89
N ASN A 104 -11.83 -4.06 8.33
CA ASN A 104 -11.74 -2.69 8.78
C ASN A 104 -12.11 -2.61 10.28
N ILE A 105 -11.24 -2.03 11.10
CA ILE A 105 -11.48 -1.83 12.53
C ILE A 105 -11.42 -0.36 12.89
N SER A 106 -12.07 0.01 14.01
CA SER A 106 -11.95 1.36 14.55
C SER A 106 -10.57 1.61 15.16
N PHE A 107 -10.22 2.89 15.34
CA PHE A 107 -8.99 3.28 16.02
C PHE A 107 -8.94 2.76 17.46
N GLU A 108 -10.07 2.78 18.17
CA GLU A 108 -10.20 2.25 19.54
C GLU A 108 -9.92 0.76 19.57
N ARG A 109 -10.44 0.00 18.59
CA ARG A 109 -10.16 -1.43 18.49
C ARG A 109 -8.69 -1.69 18.22
N MET A 110 -8.04 -0.91 17.34
CA MET A 110 -6.60 -0.98 17.15
C MET A 110 -5.83 -0.67 18.45
N ALA A 111 -6.23 0.36 19.18
CA ALA A 111 -5.60 0.75 20.44
C ALA A 111 -5.68 -0.35 21.51
N GLN A 112 -6.74 -1.17 21.52
CA GLN A 112 -6.82 -2.36 22.36
C GLN A 112 -5.79 -3.43 21.98
N LEU A 113 -5.40 -3.53 20.71
CA LEU A 113 -4.45 -4.53 20.21
C LEU A 113 -2.99 -4.14 20.47
N VAL A 114 -2.64 -2.86 20.30
CA VAL A 114 -1.24 -2.39 20.35
C VAL A 114 -0.92 -1.45 21.52
N GLY A 115 -1.93 -1.06 22.29
CA GLY A 115 -1.86 -0.04 23.33
C GLY A 115 -2.09 1.38 22.77
N MET A 116 -2.76 2.23 23.56
CA MET A 116 -3.18 3.57 23.14
C MET A 116 -2.00 4.46 22.73
N GLU A 117 -0.93 4.50 23.52
CA GLU A 117 0.25 5.31 23.21
C GLU A 117 0.91 4.88 21.89
N THR A 118 0.98 3.57 21.63
CA THR A 118 1.49 3.02 20.38
C THR A 118 0.57 3.37 19.21
N ALA A 119 -0.75 3.21 19.37
CA ALA A 119 -1.73 3.50 18.33
C ALA A 119 -1.67 4.97 17.88
N GLU A 120 -1.55 5.90 18.83
CA GLU A 120 -1.37 7.33 18.55
C GLU A 120 -0.09 7.62 17.75
N LYS A 121 1.05 7.03 18.17
CA LYS A 121 2.31 7.15 17.44
C LYS A 121 2.21 6.57 16.04
N VAL A 122 1.61 5.40 15.89
CA VAL A 122 1.39 4.77 14.58
C VAL A 122 0.54 5.66 13.68
N ARG A 123 -0.60 6.16 14.17
CA ARG A 123 -1.48 7.08 13.44
C ARG A 123 -0.72 8.31 12.95
N SER A 124 0.02 8.96 13.84
CA SER A 124 0.83 10.13 13.48
C SER A 124 1.87 9.81 12.40
N ILE A 125 2.54 8.67 12.51
CA ILE A 125 3.59 8.26 11.56
C ILE A 125 2.99 7.95 10.19
N VAL A 126 1.93 7.14 10.12
CA VAL A 126 1.37 6.73 8.83
C VAL A 126 0.71 7.87 8.08
N LEU A 127 0.08 8.81 8.80
CA LEU A 127 -0.42 10.05 8.21
C LEU A 127 0.74 10.92 7.70
N GLY A 128 1.84 11.03 8.45
CA GLY A 128 3.04 11.74 8.00
C GLY A 128 3.67 11.11 6.76
N LEU A 129 3.84 9.79 6.75
CA LEU A 129 4.36 9.02 5.61
C LEU A 129 3.48 9.22 4.37
N TYR A 130 2.17 9.06 4.51
CA TYR A 130 1.21 9.25 3.43
C TYR A 130 1.27 10.68 2.89
N ASN A 131 1.19 11.70 3.75
CA ASN A 131 1.20 13.10 3.32
C ASN A 131 2.46 13.45 2.52
N LYS A 132 3.64 13.04 3.01
CA LYS A 132 4.90 13.29 2.32
C LYS A 132 4.96 12.56 0.97
N ALA A 133 4.56 11.29 0.93
CA ALA A 133 4.56 10.50 -0.28
C ALA A 133 3.54 10.99 -1.32
N ALA A 134 2.32 11.29 -0.88
CA ALA A 134 1.24 11.79 -1.74
C ALA A 134 1.61 13.15 -2.34
N ALA A 135 2.20 14.06 -1.56
CA ALA A 135 2.69 15.34 -2.08
C ALA A 135 3.80 15.15 -3.13
N TYR A 136 4.77 14.26 -2.85
CA TYR A 136 5.84 13.94 -3.79
C TYR A 136 5.29 13.35 -5.10
N ALA A 137 4.44 12.33 -5.02
CA ALA A 137 3.86 11.66 -6.16
C ALA A 137 2.97 12.58 -6.99
N LEU A 138 2.19 13.44 -6.34
CA LEU A 138 1.32 14.41 -7.02
C LEU A 138 2.15 15.40 -7.85
N GLY A 139 3.30 15.86 -7.31
CA GLY A 139 4.27 16.67 -8.05
C GLY A 139 4.89 15.96 -9.26
N LYS A 140 4.76 14.63 -9.35
CA LYS A 140 5.16 13.80 -10.50
C LYS A 140 3.98 13.39 -11.39
N GLY A 141 2.76 13.84 -11.10
CA GLY A 141 1.55 13.51 -11.85
C GLY A 141 0.88 12.20 -11.45
N ILE A 142 1.17 11.66 -10.25
CA ILE A 142 0.52 10.47 -9.70
C ILE A 142 -0.23 10.83 -8.41
N ILE A 143 -1.51 10.48 -8.36
CA ILE A 143 -2.30 10.48 -7.13
C ILE A 143 -2.11 9.14 -6.42
N ILE A 144 -1.76 9.19 -5.14
CA ILE A 144 -1.84 8.04 -4.23
C ILE A 144 -3.19 8.11 -3.53
N ALA A 145 -4.17 7.34 -4.00
CA ALA A 145 -5.52 7.39 -3.47
C ALA A 145 -5.58 6.88 -2.03
N ASP A 146 -4.95 5.74 -1.82
CA ASP A 146 -4.72 5.12 -0.52
C ASP A 146 -3.47 4.24 -0.57
N THR A 147 -2.95 3.91 0.62
CA THR A 147 -1.81 3.01 0.80
C THR A 147 -1.97 2.22 2.09
N LYS A 148 -1.45 1.00 2.11
CA LYS A 148 -1.23 0.20 3.31
C LYS A 148 0.23 0.31 3.73
N PHE A 149 0.46 0.62 5.00
CA PHE A 149 1.75 0.43 5.64
C PHE A 149 1.69 -0.72 6.64
N GLU A 150 2.85 -1.31 6.94
CA GLU A 150 3.02 -2.17 8.09
C GLU A 150 4.08 -1.61 9.02
N LEU A 151 3.80 -1.65 10.31
CA LEU A 151 4.72 -1.22 11.35
C LEU A 151 4.96 -2.37 12.31
N GLY A 152 6.11 -2.31 12.96
CA GLY A 152 6.46 -3.23 14.02
C GLY A 152 7.51 -2.63 14.93
N THR A 153 8.04 -3.47 15.82
CA THR A 153 9.15 -3.10 16.68
C THR A 153 10.40 -3.90 16.38
N ALA A 154 11.55 -3.24 16.43
CA ALA A 154 12.86 -3.86 16.44
C ALA A 154 13.75 -3.10 17.42
N ASP A 155 14.47 -3.81 18.28
CA ASP A 155 15.38 -3.22 19.28
C ASP A 155 14.68 -2.16 20.17
N GLY A 156 13.42 -2.41 20.53
CA GLY A 156 12.61 -1.49 21.33
C GLY A 156 12.14 -0.22 20.61
N ARG A 157 12.38 -0.10 19.30
CA ARG A 157 11.97 1.06 18.48
C ARG A 157 10.87 0.67 17.50
N LEU A 158 9.98 1.62 17.27
CA LEU A 158 8.99 1.54 16.21
C LEU A 158 9.66 1.74 14.85
N ILE A 159 9.38 0.85 13.89
CA ILE A 159 9.94 0.91 12.55
C ILE A 159 8.88 0.60 11.48
N LEU A 160 9.05 1.19 10.29
CA LEU A 160 8.34 0.79 9.08
C LEU A 160 8.92 -0.53 8.54
N ILE A 161 8.04 -1.49 8.25
CA ILE A 161 8.40 -2.82 7.75
C ILE A 161 7.67 -3.10 6.42
N ASP A 162 7.76 -4.34 5.94
CA ASP A 162 7.11 -4.81 4.71
C ASP A 162 7.55 -4.01 3.47
N GLU A 163 6.71 -3.90 2.44
CA GLU A 163 6.89 -2.95 1.35
C GLU A 163 6.25 -1.60 1.67
N ALA A 164 6.65 -0.54 0.95
CA ALA A 164 6.09 0.79 1.12
C ALA A 164 5.80 1.44 -0.23
N LEU A 165 4.54 1.85 -0.43
CA LEU A 165 4.10 2.67 -1.56
C LEU A 165 4.44 2.07 -2.93
N THR A 166 4.12 0.79 -3.08
CA THR A 166 4.16 0.08 -4.36
C THR A 166 2.76 0.01 -4.96
N PRO A 167 2.60 -0.29 -6.27
CA PRO A 167 1.27 -0.51 -6.84
C PRO A 167 0.52 -1.73 -6.26
N ASP A 168 1.18 -2.55 -5.44
CA ASP A 168 0.56 -3.67 -4.71
C ASP A 168 0.00 -3.23 -3.36
N SER A 169 0.70 -2.34 -2.67
CA SER A 169 0.30 -1.79 -1.37
C SER A 169 -0.51 -0.49 -1.49
N SER A 170 -0.61 0.10 -2.69
CA SER A 170 -1.22 1.41 -2.93
C SER A 170 -2.03 1.47 -4.21
N ARG A 171 -3.06 2.33 -4.22
CA ARG A 171 -3.78 2.70 -5.45
C ARG A 171 -3.16 3.95 -6.06
N PHE A 172 -2.55 3.80 -7.23
CA PHE A 172 -1.92 4.89 -7.97
C PHE A 172 -2.76 5.28 -9.17
N TRP A 173 -3.16 6.55 -9.25
CA TRP A 173 -3.94 7.09 -10.37
C TRP A 173 -3.14 8.16 -11.12
N PRO A 174 -3.23 8.22 -12.46
CA PRO A 174 -2.69 9.34 -13.22
C PRO A 174 -3.47 10.61 -12.91
N ALA A 175 -2.79 11.63 -12.36
CA ALA A 175 -3.44 12.85 -11.89
C ALA A 175 -4.18 13.61 -13.01
N GLY A 176 -3.64 13.57 -14.23
CA GLY A 176 -4.24 14.22 -15.40
C GLY A 176 -5.54 13.57 -15.90
N GLU A 177 -5.88 12.36 -15.44
CA GLU A 177 -7.09 11.65 -15.83
C GLU A 177 -8.06 11.42 -14.66
N TRP A 178 -7.74 11.94 -13.47
CA TRP A 178 -8.58 11.80 -12.29
C TRP A 178 -9.90 12.56 -12.47
N LYS A 179 -11.00 11.84 -12.26
CA LYS A 179 -12.35 12.41 -12.29
C LYS A 179 -13.23 11.74 -11.25
N PRO A 180 -13.67 12.46 -10.20
CA PRO A 180 -14.60 11.89 -9.24
C PRO A 180 -15.96 11.54 -9.84
N GLY A 181 -16.67 10.64 -9.15
CA GLY A 181 -17.96 10.10 -9.59
C GLY A 181 -17.90 8.71 -10.21
N GLY A 182 -16.81 7.97 -10.02
CA GLY A 182 -16.70 6.61 -10.53
C GLY A 182 -15.30 6.00 -10.37
N PRO A 183 -15.06 4.83 -11.01
CA PRO A 183 -13.77 4.16 -10.99
C PRO A 183 -12.71 4.96 -11.74
N GLN A 184 -11.46 4.87 -11.29
CA GLN A 184 -10.31 5.54 -11.90
C GLN A 184 -9.46 4.57 -12.71
N LYS A 185 -8.76 5.10 -13.72
CA LYS A 185 -7.61 4.40 -14.28
C LYS A 185 -6.54 4.24 -13.20
N SER A 186 -5.91 3.08 -13.15
CA SER A 186 -4.89 2.78 -12.16
C SER A 186 -3.60 2.29 -12.82
N PHE A 187 -2.47 2.56 -12.17
CA PHE A 187 -1.18 1.94 -12.49
C PHE A 187 -1.05 0.52 -11.89
N ASP A 188 -2.10 0.01 -11.25
CA ASP A 188 -2.12 -1.31 -10.61
C ASP A 188 -2.69 -2.43 -11.50
N LYS A 189 -3.07 -3.53 -10.87
CA LYS A 189 -3.59 -4.80 -11.41
C LYS A 189 -4.90 -4.69 -12.20
N GLN A 190 -5.29 -3.53 -12.74
CA GLN A 190 -6.54 -3.35 -13.46
C GLN A 190 -6.67 -4.30 -14.66
N PHE A 191 -5.62 -4.47 -15.47
CA PHE A 191 -5.65 -5.43 -16.60
C PHE A 191 -5.87 -6.87 -16.16
N VAL A 192 -5.28 -7.26 -15.02
CA VAL A 192 -5.48 -8.59 -14.43
C VAL A 192 -6.91 -8.73 -13.92
N ARG A 193 -7.43 -7.73 -13.20
CA ARG A 193 -8.80 -7.73 -12.69
C ARG A 193 -9.82 -7.84 -13.82
N ASP A 194 -9.68 -6.99 -14.84
CA ASP A 194 -10.57 -6.97 -16.00
C ASP A 194 -10.55 -8.33 -16.73
N TYR A 195 -9.35 -8.89 -16.96
CA TYR A 195 -9.22 -10.21 -17.57
C TYR A 195 -9.90 -11.30 -16.73
N LEU A 196 -9.66 -11.33 -15.41
CA LEU A 196 -10.24 -12.34 -14.52
C LEU A 196 -11.78 -12.25 -14.47
N LEU A 197 -12.36 -11.05 -14.61
CA LEU A 197 -13.81 -10.86 -14.69
C LEU A 197 -14.43 -11.41 -15.98
N THR A 198 -13.64 -11.64 -17.03
CA THR A 198 -14.11 -12.32 -18.26
C THR A 198 -14.21 -13.83 -18.12
N LEU A 199 -13.62 -14.40 -17.07
CA LEU A 199 -13.55 -15.85 -16.87
C LEU A 199 -14.65 -16.32 -15.90
N PRO A 200 -15.18 -17.54 -16.08
CA PRO A 200 -16.06 -18.18 -15.10
C PRO A 200 -15.26 -18.72 -13.90
N TRP A 201 -14.34 -17.90 -13.35
CA TRP A 201 -13.53 -18.27 -12.20
C TRP A 201 -14.21 -17.79 -10.92
N ASN A 202 -14.49 -18.72 -10.01
CA ASN A 202 -15.17 -18.47 -8.73
C ASN A 202 -14.29 -17.76 -7.68
N LYS A 203 -13.14 -17.20 -8.08
CA LYS A 203 -12.17 -16.54 -7.20
C LYS A 203 -11.57 -17.44 -6.11
N THR A 204 -11.61 -18.76 -6.30
CA THR A 204 -10.95 -19.73 -5.40
C THR A 204 -9.70 -20.32 -6.03
N ALA A 205 -8.67 -20.54 -5.23
CA ALA A 205 -7.42 -21.12 -5.70
C ALA A 205 -7.62 -22.57 -6.22
N PRO A 206 -6.87 -23.00 -7.25
CA PRO A 206 -5.87 -22.23 -8.00
C PRO A 206 -6.49 -21.23 -8.99
N GLY A 207 -5.84 -20.08 -9.16
CA GLY A 207 -6.23 -19.08 -10.16
C GLY A 207 -5.87 -19.49 -11.59
N PRO A 208 -6.56 -18.94 -12.60
CA PRO A 208 -6.27 -19.23 -14.00
C PRO A 208 -4.89 -18.69 -14.43
N ARG A 209 -4.30 -19.28 -15.47
CA ARG A 209 -3.10 -18.73 -16.10
C ARG A 209 -3.47 -17.45 -16.86
N LEU A 210 -2.65 -16.41 -16.69
CA LEU A 210 -2.82 -15.15 -17.40
C LEU A 210 -2.19 -15.22 -18.81
N PRO A 211 -2.84 -14.69 -19.85
CA PRO A 211 -2.25 -14.49 -21.16
C PRO A 211 -1.01 -13.61 -21.10
N ALA A 212 -0.07 -13.84 -22.03
CA ALA A 212 1.19 -13.09 -22.08
C ALA A 212 0.99 -11.58 -22.23
N ASP A 213 -0.02 -11.14 -22.99
CA ASP A 213 -0.30 -9.72 -23.21
C ASP A 213 -0.82 -9.04 -21.93
N VAL A 214 -1.62 -9.73 -21.11
CA VAL A 214 -2.09 -9.23 -19.81
C VAL A 214 -0.91 -9.09 -18.85
N VAL A 215 0.00 -10.06 -18.83
CA VAL A 215 1.22 -10.01 -18.03
C VAL A 215 2.10 -8.84 -18.46
N GLU A 216 2.34 -8.70 -19.76
CA GLU A 216 3.18 -7.63 -20.32
C GLU A 216 2.62 -6.24 -20.06
N LYS A 217 1.32 -6.01 -20.34
CA LYS A 217 0.63 -4.74 -20.07
C LYS A 217 0.70 -4.37 -18.58
N THR A 218 0.54 -5.37 -17.70
CA THR A 218 0.66 -5.16 -16.26
C THR A 218 2.09 -4.77 -15.89
N ALA A 219 3.09 -5.51 -16.34
CA ALA A 219 4.50 -5.17 -16.07
C ALA A 219 4.88 -3.77 -16.58
N LEU A 220 4.38 -3.37 -17.75
CA LEU A 220 4.60 -2.03 -18.31
C LEU A 220 4.03 -0.93 -17.40
N LYS A 221 2.87 -1.13 -16.77
CA LYS A 221 2.32 -0.15 -15.81
C LYS A 221 3.15 0.01 -14.55
N TYR A 222 3.69 -1.09 -14.02
CA TYR A 222 4.59 -1.01 -12.86
C TYR A 222 5.88 -0.27 -13.23
N ARG A 223 6.46 -0.54 -14.41
CA ARG A 223 7.63 0.18 -14.90
C ARG A 223 7.34 1.66 -15.17
N GLU A 224 6.18 1.98 -15.71
CA GLU A 224 5.74 3.36 -15.94
C GLU A 224 5.64 4.13 -14.62
N ALA A 225 4.98 3.57 -13.61
CA ALA A 225 4.91 4.16 -12.27
C ALA A 225 6.30 4.33 -11.65
N LEU A 226 7.18 3.33 -11.76
CA LEU A 226 8.57 3.42 -11.30
C LEU A 226 9.31 4.59 -11.96
N LYS A 227 9.23 4.72 -13.28
CA LYS A 227 9.89 5.79 -14.05
C LYS A 227 9.38 7.16 -13.66
N ILE A 228 8.07 7.34 -13.55
CA ILE A 228 7.47 8.62 -13.18
C ILE A 228 7.90 9.03 -11.76
N LEU A 229 7.84 8.10 -10.81
CA LEU A 229 8.15 8.37 -9.41
C LEU A 229 9.64 8.60 -9.17
N THR A 230 10.52 7.82 -9.82
CA THR A 230 11.94 7.77 -9.46
C THR A 230 12.87 8.38 -10.51
N GLY A 231 12.39 8.58 -11.74
CA GLY A 231 13.23 8.94 -12.89
C GLY A 231 14.14 7.80 -13.38
N LYS A 232 13.99 6.58 -12.85
CA LYS A 232 14.82 5.42 -13.17
C LYS A 232 13.99 4.28 -13.76
N ASP A 233 14.65 3.37 -14.48
CA ASP A 233 14.08 2.10 -14.93
C ASP A 233 14.65 0.94 -14.11
N ILE A 234 14.17 -0.28 -14.37
CA ILE A 234 14.77 -1.51 -13.85
C ILE A 234 16.12 -1.70 -14.56
N GLU A 235 17.21 -1.79 -13.77
CA GLU A 235 18.57 -2.12 -14.22
C GLU A 235 18.74 -3.61 -14.50
#